data_AF-A0A535X3W2-F1
#
_entry.id   AF-A0A535X3W2-F1
#
_cell.length_a   1.000
_cell.length_b   1.000
_cell.length_c   1.000
_cell.angle_alpha   90.00
_cell.angle_beta   90.00
_cell.angle_gamma   90.00
#
_symmetry.space_group_name_H-M   'P 1'
#
loop_
_entity.id
_entity.type
_entity.pdbx_description
1 polymer ?
#
loop_
_entity_poly.entity_id
_entity_poly.type
_entity_poly.pdbx_seq_one_letter_code
_entity_poly.pdbx_strand_id
1 'polypeptide(L)'
;MEDLQEDRRIGPAEAARVCDILCMHGYPMYCSWAAGPTDAALLGFLAAVTRQLGGRDVLFAEFGAATRSDDRQADRLWGDRLLDEKVAGEYIERAFATVHAAGTVGGLVWCFADYAERIWSEPPLDDAPHERHFGVWRPDGEPKPAASALGRWSGRERAAPPASAWSGDLDPARFYDAPLQTLERLYGAGLGDRLARSVL
;
A
#
# COMPACT_ATOMS: atom_id res chain seq x y z
N MET A 1 6.33 -3.81 1.51
CA MET A 1 6.91 -3.75 0.15
C MET A 1 8.40 -4.12 0.15
N GLU A 2 9.21 -3.64 1.10
CA GLU A 2 10.65 -3.96 1.16
C GLU A 2 10.95 -5.47 1.04
N ASP A 3 10.14 -6.33 1.67
CA ASP A 3 10.32 -7.79 1.61
C ASP A 3 10.09 -8.40 0.21
N LEU A 4 9.52 -7.64 -0.73
CA LEU A 4 9.46 -8.04 -2.15
C LEU A 4 10.61 -7.43 -2.96
N GLN A 5 11.20 -6.32 -2.50
CA GLN A 5 12.31 -5.64 -3.19
C GLN A 5 13.66 -6.29 -2.89
N GLU A 6 13.75 -7.01 -1.77
CA GLU A 6 14.97 -7.65 -1.27
C GLU A 6 14.69 -9.11 -0.90
N ASP A 7 15.66 -10.01 -1.13
CA ASP A 7 15.59 -11.36 -0.56
C ASP A 7 15.99 -11.33 0.92
N ARG A 8 14.97 -11.23 1.79
CA ARG A 8 15.11 -11.31 3.24
C ARG A 8 14.92 -12.72 3.80
N ARG A 9 14.82 -13.73 2.92
CA ARG A 9 14.60 -15.15 3.24
C ARG A 9 13.29 -15.48 3.97
N ILE A 10 12.37 -14.53 4.05
CA ILE A 10 11.02 -14.70 4.60
C ILE A 10 10.05 -14.00 3.63
N GLY A 11 9.86 -14.60 2.46
CA GLY A 11 9.00 -14.07 1.41
C GLY A 11 7.57 -14.64 1.47
N PRO A 12 6.73 -14.31 0.47
CA PRO A 12 5.37 -14.84 0.37
C PRO A 12 5.30 -16.37 0.39
N ALA A 13 6.27 -17.06 -0.24
CA ALA A 13 6.33 -18.51 -0.27
C ALA A 13 6.59 -19.10 1.12
N GLU A 14 7.53 -18.53 1.88
CA GLU A 14 7.84 -18.96 3.25
C GLU A 14 6.66 -18.70 4.19
N ALA A 15 6.05 -17.51 4.11
CA ALA A 15 4.88 -17.16 4.90
C ALA A 15 3.68 -18.09 4.61
N ALA A 16 3.46 -18.46 3.35
CA ALA A 16 2.37 -19.34 2.93
C ALA A 16 2.44 -20.77 3.49
N ARG A 17 3.59 -21.17 4.03
CA ARG A 17 3.76 -22.48 4.70
C ARG A 17 3.04 -22.55 6.04
N VAL A 18 2.82 -21.41 6.68
CA VAL A 18 2.27 -21.33 8.04
C VAL A 18 1.08 -20.38 8.17
N CYS A 19 0.83 -19.54 7.15
CA CYS A 19 -0.29 -18.60 7.11
C CYS A 19 -1.29 -18.97 6.02
N ASP A 20 -2.58 -18.84 6.33
CA ASP A 20 -3.67 -19.01 5.35
C ASP A 20 -3.90 -17.77 4.48
N ILE A 21 -3.46 -16.61 4.98
CA ILE A 21 -3.56 -15.30 4.33
C ILE A 21 -2.18 -14.64 4.41
N LEU A 22 -1.75 -14.01 3.32
CA LEU A 22 -0.50 -13.28 3.22
C LEU A 22 -0.76 -11.79 3.43
N CYS A 23 -0.04 -11.19 4.37
CA CYS A 23 -0.11 -9.75 4.61
C CYS A 23 0.76 -9.00 3.59
N MET A 24 0.26 -7.86 3.12
CA MET A 24 1.01 -6.96 2.25
C MET A 24 0.89 -5.52 2.72
N HIS A 25 2.03 -4.83 2.73
CA HIS A 25 2.14 -3.40 3.05
C HIS A 25 2.53 -2.66 1.78
N GLY A 26 1.74 -1.68 1.36
CA GLY A 26 1.92 -0.95 0.10
C GLY A 26 1.86 0.56 0.27
N TYR A 27 2.99 1.22 0.06
CA TYR A 27 3.13 2.67 0.17
C TYR A 27 3.84 3.22 -1.07
N PRO A 28 3.11 3.84 -2.01
CA PRO A 28 3.73 4.47 -3.18
C PRO A 28 4.76 5.53 -2.81
N MET A 29 4.59 6.21 -1.67
CA MET A 29 5.52 7.25 -1.21
C MET A 29 6.95 6.74 -0.89
N TYR A 30 7.12 5.44 -0.60
CA TYR A 30 8.42 4.82 -0.36
C TYR A 30 9.01 4.15 -1.61
N CYS A 31 8.28 4.22 -2.74
CA CYS A 31 8.60 3.48 -3.95
C CYS A 31 9.13 4.41 -5.04
N SER A 32 10.44 4.36 -5.31
CA SER A 32 11.08 5.22 -6.31
C SER A 32 10.64 4.97 -7.76
N TRP A 33 10.07 3.79 -8.03
CA TRP A 33 9.60 3.37 -9.35
C TRP A 33 8.06 3.47 -9.52
N ALA A 34 7.34 3.91 -8.48
CA ALA A 34 5.93 4.25 -8.61
C ALA A 34 5.74 5.58 -9.37
N ALA A 35 4.56 5.81 -9.95
CA ALA A 35 4.26 7.05 -10.65
C ALA A 35 4.17 8.28 -9.73
N GLY A 36 4.09 8.07 -8.42
CA GLY A 36 4.06 9.11 -7.39
C GLY A 36 3.38 8.63 -6.09
N PRO A 37 3.26 9.51 -5.07
CA PRO A 37 2.68 9.14 -3.76
C PRO A 37 1.20 8.73 -3.83
N THR A 38 0.50 9.04 -4.93
CA THR A 38 -0.91 8.71 -5.15
C THR A 38 -1.13 7.54 -6.10
N ASP A 39 -0.10 6.76 -6.41
CA ASP A 39 -0.16 5.66 -7.37
C ASP A 39 -0.88 4.43 -6.78
N ALA A 40 -2.21 4.38 -6.95
CA ALA A 40 -3.04 3.30 -6.43
C ALA A 40 -2.83 1.96 -7.17
N ALA A 41 -2.41 1.99 -8.44
CA ALA A 41 -2.24 0.79 -9.26
C ALA A 41 -1.16 -0.14 -8.70
N LEU A 42 -0.17 0.44 -8.02
CA LEU A 42 0.85 -0.25 -7.26
C LEU A 42 0.27 -1.29 -6.29
N LEU A 43 -0.83 -0.99 -5.60
CA LEU A 43 -1.40 -1.91 -4.61
C LEU A 43 -1.92 -3.18 -5.28
N GLY A 44 -2.64 -3.03 -6.40
CA GLY A 44 -3.14 -4.18 -7.17
C GLY A 44 -2.00 -5.04 -7.70
N PHE A 45 -0.94 -4.40 -8.18
CA PHE A 45 0.29 -5.06 -8.60
C PHE A 45 0.94 -5.86 -7.46
N LEU A 46 1.15 -5.26 -6.29
CA LEU A 46 1.75 -5.93 -5.14
C LEU A 46 0.92 -7.11 -4.65
N ALA A 47 -0.42 -6.99 -4.60
CA ALA A 47 -1.30 -8.11 -4.26
C ALA A 47 -1.11 -9.27 -5.25
N ALA A 48 -1.03 -8.96 -6.54
CA ALA A 48 -0.90 -9.99 -7.56
C ALA A 48 0.47 -10.68 -7.52
N VAL A 49 1.58 -9.95 -7.34
CA VAL A 49 2.92 -10.54 -7.14
C VAL A 49 2.93 -11.42 -5.88
N THR A 50 2.42 -10.91 -4.76
CA THR A 50 2.39 -11.64 -3.48
C THR A 50 1.60 -12.94 -3.61
N ARG A 51 0.42 -12.89 -4.24
CA ARG A 51 -0.41 -14.06 -4.51
C ARG A 51 0.29 -15.06 -5.42
N GLN A 52 0.98 -14.60 -6.46
CA GLN A 52 1.68 -15.47 -7.41
C GLN A 52 2.87 -16.17 -6.74
N LEU A 53 3.61 -15.48 -5.87
CA LEU A 53 4.76 -16.06 -5.16
C LEU A 53 4.35 -17.00 -4.03
N GLY A 54 3.26 -16.70 -3.31
CA GLY A 54 2.85 -17.47 -2.13
C GLY A 54 1.68 -18.43 -2.34
N GLY A 55 0.91 -18.31 -3.42
CA GLY A 55 -0.22 -19.20 -3.73
C GLY A 55 -1.39 -19.10 -2.74
N ARG A 56 -1.50 -18.01 -1.98
CA ARG A 56 -2.54 -17.77 -0.97
C ARG A 56 -3.24 -16.43 -1.19
N ASP A 57 -4.38 -16.26 -0.54
CA ASP A 57 -5.08 -14.99 -0.51
C ASP A 57 -4.26 -13.90 0.18
N VAL A 58 -4.46 -12.65 -0.23
CA VAL A 58 -3.70 -11.50 0.25
C VAL A 58 -4.61 -10.56 1.04
N LEU A 59 -4.14 -10.09 2.18
CA LEU A 59 -4.70 -8.98 2.96
C LEU A 59 -3.75 -7.79 2.83
N PHE A 60 -4.26 -6.63 2.44
CA PHE A 60 -3.50 -5.40 2.62
C PHE A 60 -3.54 -5.01 4.09
N ALA A 61 -2.53 -5.42 4.84
CA ALA A 61 -2.44 -5.14 6.27
C ALA A 61 -2.07 -3.67 6.54
N GLU A 62 -1.41 -3.02 5.57
CA GLU A 62 -1.10 -1.59 5.66
C GLU A 62 -1.04 -0.94 4.28
N PHE A 63 -1.68 0.23 4.16
CA PHE A 63 -1.47 1.22 3.13
C PHE A 63 -2.07 2.54 3.61
N GLY A 64 -1.64 3.66 3.04
CA GLY A 64 -2.12 4.96 3.51
C GLY A 64 -1.41 6.11 2.81
N ALA A 65 -1.69 7.32 3.25
CA ALA A 65 -0.97 8.49 2.80
C ALA A 65 -0.79 9.50 3.94
N ALA A 66 0.44 9.93 4.14
CA ALA A 66 0.76 11.03 5.05
C ALA A 66 0.25 12.35 4.48
N THR A 67 -0.38 13.16 5.33
CA THR A 67 -0.93 14.46 4.93
C THR A 67 -0.07 15.63 5.39
N ARG A 68 -0.14 16.76 4.68
CA ARG A 68 0.48 18.02 5.10
C ARG A 68 -0.18 18.57 6.36
N SER A 69 0.62 19.23 7.19
CA SER A 69 0.22 19.96 8.39
C SER A 69 1.18 21.15 8.60
N ASP A 70 1.14 21.79 9.77
CA ASP A 70 2.09 22.82 10.19
C ASP A 70 3.41 22.26 10.77
N ASP A 71 3.59 20.93 10.75
CA ASP A 71 4.85 20.26 11.13
C ASP A 71 5.98 20.59 10.14
N ARG A 72 6.82 21.54 10.52
CA ARG A 72 7.97 22.00 9.74
C ARG A 72 9.04 20.93 9.54
N GLN A 73 9.15 19.95 10.44
CA GLN A 73 10.13 18.87 10.29
C GLN A 73 9.66 17.89 9.22
N ALA A 74 8.37 17.52 9.25
CA ALA A 74 7.76 16.69 8.23
C ALA A 74 7.83 17.36 6.84
N ASP A 75 7.45 18.64 6.73
CA ASP A 75 7.48 19.35 5.45
C ASP A 75 8.90 19.46 4.87
N ARG A 76 9.91 19.73 5.71
CA ARG A 76 11.31 19.79 5.26
C ARG A 76 11.84 18.46 4.72
N LEU A 77 11.49 17.35 5.36
CA LEU A 77 12.07 16.04 5.06
C LEU A 77 11.26 15.23 4.04
N TRP A 78 9.95 15.47 3.99
CA TRP A 78 8.99 14.67 3.22
C TRP A 78 8.04 15.49 2.36
N GLY A 79 8.23 16.82 2.27
CA GLY A 79 7.26 17.75 1.69
C GLY A 79 6.80 17.37 0.28
N ASP A 80 7.63 16.81 -0.58
CA ASP A 80 7.24 16.36 -1.93
C ASP A 80 6.31 15.12 -1.93
N ARG A 81 6.30 14.37 -0.84
CA ARG A 81 5.50 13.14 -0.64
C ARG A 81 4.26 13.35 0.23
N LEU A 82 4.20 14.44 1.01
CA LEU A 82 3.03 14.77 1.82
C LEU A 82 1.88 15.29 0.95
N LEU A 83 0.68 14.77 1.17
CA LEU A 83 -0.51 15.10 0.38
C LEU A 83 -1.41 16.10 1.09
N ASP A 84 -2.15 16.91 0.33
CA ASP A 84 -3.32 17.58 0.88
C ASP A 84 -4.35 16.54 1.34
N GLU A 85 -5.04 16.77 2.46
CA GLU A 85 -5.98 15.80 3.02
C GLU A 85 -7.09 15.38 2.03
N LYS A 86 -7.52 16.29 1.14
CA LYS A 86 -8.48 15.98 0.06
C LYS A 86 -7.89 15.00 -0.95
N VAL A 87 -6.65 15.23 -1.39
CA VAL A 87 -5.94 14.37 -2.33
C VAL A 87 -5.67 13.00 -1.70
N ALA A 88 -5.31 12.96 -0.41
CA ALA A 88 -5.19 11.72 0.35
C ALA A 88 -6.51 10.96 0.41
N GLY A 89 -7.64 11.63 0.69
CA GLY A 89 -8.96 11.00 0.67
C GLY A 89 -9.35 10.40 -0.70
N GLU A 90 -9.04 11.11 -1.79
CA GLU A 90 -9.25 10.61 -3.15
C GLU A 90 -8.32 9.43 -3.49
N TYR A 91 -7.08 9.46 -3.00
CA TYR A 91 -6.16 8.33 -3.11
C TYR A 91 -6.67 7.11 -2.36
N ILE A 92 -7.13 7.25 -1.11
CA ILE A 92 -7.68 6.13 -0.33
C ILE A 92 -8.90 5.50 -1.03
N GLU A 93 -9.78 6.31 -1.62
CA GLU A 93 -10.89 5.81 -2.45
C GLU A 93 -10.40 4.94 -3.62
N ARG A 94 -9.40 5.43 -4.38
CA ARG A 94 -8.82 4.67 -5.50
C ARG A 94 -8.06 3.43 -5.03
N ALA A 95 -7.32 3.53 -3.94
CA ALA A 95 -6.56 2.44 -3.36
C ALA A 95 -7.50 1.29 -2.93
N PHE A 96 -8.61 1.60 -2.24
CA PHE A 96 -9.62 0.59 -1.92
C PHE A 96 -10.27 -0.01 -3.17
N ALA A 97 -10.57 0.80 -4.19
CA ALA A 97 -11.06 0.29 -5.46
C ALA A 97 -10.08 -0.72 -6.08
N THR A 98 -8.79 -0.41 -6.11
CA THR A 98 -7.75 -1.31 -6.63
C THR A 98 -7.56 -2.57 -5.78
N VAL A 99 -7.55 -2.44 -4.45
CA VAL A 99 -7.37 -3.56 -3.52
C VAL A 99 -8.57 -4.51 -3.55
N HIS A 100 -9.79 -3.97 -3.64
CA HIS A 100 -11.02 -4.73 -3.83
C HIS A 100 -11.03 -5.44 -5.18
N ALA A 101 -10.73 -4.72 -6.26
CA ALA A 101 -10.59 -5.23 -7.62
C ALA A 101 -9.59 -6.40 -7.74
N ALA A 102 -8.49 -6.35 -7.00
CA ALA A 102 -7.49 -7.42 -6.94
C ALA A 102 -7.95 -8.68 -6.18
N GLY A 103 -9.19 -8.68 -5.67
CA GLY A 103 -9.80 -9.78 -4.90
C GLY A 103 -9.04 -10.10 -3.62
N THR A 104 -8.45 -9.09 -2.98
CA THR A 104 -7.84 -9.25 -1.66
C THR A 104 -8.91 -9.58 -0.60
N VAL A 105 -8.50 -10.12 0.54
CA VAL A 105 -9.42 -10.40 1.66
C VAL A 105 -9.98 -9.10 2.23
N GLY A 106 -9.20 -8.03 2.18
CA GLY A 106 -9.56 -6.71 2.66
C GLY A 106 -8.35 -5.77 2.66
N GLY A 107 -8.55 -4.61 3.26
CA GLY A 107 -7.51 -3.60 3.42
C GLY A 107 -7.65 -2.86 4.75
N LEU A 108 -6.53 -2.63 5.41
CA LEU A 108 -6.42 -1.83 6.64
C LEU A 108 -5.60 -0.57 6.32
N VAL A 109 -6.21 0.60 6.55
CA VAL A 109 -5.54 1.89 6.34
C VAL A 109 -4.65 2.20 7.54
N TRP A 110 -3.39 2.49 7.28
CA TRP A 110 -2.48 3.04 8.27
C TRP A 110 -2.61 4.57 8.28
N CYS A 111 -3.00 5.20 9.38
CA CYS A 111 -3.43 4.59 10.65
C CYS A 111 -4.73 5.23 11.14
N PHE A 112 -5.20 4.83 12.34
CA PHE A 112 -6.41 5.38 12.91
C PHE A 112 -6.29 6.91 13.03
N ALA A 113 -5.43 7.42 13.90
CA ALA A 113 -5.32 8.87 14.14
C ALA A 113 -3.89 9.37 13.99
N ASP A 114 -3.77 10.65 13.65
CA ASP A 114 -2.52 11.38 13.72
C ASP A 114 -2.00 11.34 15.16
N TYR A 115 -0.68 11.33 15.29
CA TYR A 115 -0.06 11.32 16.60
C TYR A 115 -0.09 12.73 17.20
N ALA A 116 -0.50 12.83 18.46
CA ALA A 116 -0.51 14.10 19.18
C ALA A 116 0.92 14.64 19.37
N GLU A 117 1.09 15.96 19.29
CA GLU A 117 2.41 16.62 19.38
C GLU A 117 3.21 16.24 20.64
N ARG A 118 2.52 15.98 21.75
CA ARG A 118 3.12 15.59 23.03
C ARG A 118 3.99 14.32 23.00
N ILE A 119 3.89 13.50 21.95
CA ILE A 119 4.71 12.27 21.78
C ILE A 119 5.62 12.34 20.55
N TRP A 120 5.70 13.47 19.84
CA TRP A 120 6.54 13.58 18.63
C TRP A 120 8.04 13.41 18.89
N SER A 121 8.47 13.56 20.13
CA SER A 121 9.85 13.31 20.57
C SER A 121 10.11 11.88 21.03
N GLU A 122 9.13 10.99 20.91
CA GLU A 122 9.26 9.56 21.27
C GLU A 122 9.42 8.71 20.00
N PRO A 123 10.24 7.63 20.03
CA PRO A 123 10.36 6.71 18.92
C PRO A 123 9.02 6.05 18.52
N PRO A 124 8.73 5.86 17.22
CA PRO A 124 9.56 6.23 16.06
C PRO A 124 9.31 7.66 15.54
N LEU A 125 8.50 8.47 16.23
CA LEU A 125 7.99 9.75 15.72
C LEU A 125 9.06 10.85 15.71
N ASP A 126 10.14 10.69 16.48
CA ASP A 126 11.31 11.57 16.47
C ASP A 126 12.10 11.48 15.16
N ASP A 127 12.21 10.26 14.60
CA ASP A 127 12.95 9.96 13.36
C ASP A 127 12.05 9.90 12.10
N ALA A 128 10.75 9.62 12.26
CA ALA A 128 9.80 9.47 11.17
C ALA A 128 8.67 10.53 11.25
N PRO A 129 8.96 11.82 10.98
CA PRO A 129 8.00 12.90 11.19
C PRO A 129 6.78 12.83 10.25
N HIS A 130 6.88 12.15 9.11
CA HIS A 130 5.72 11.89 8.25
C HIS A 130 4.73 10.89 8.87
N GLU A 131 5.18 9.98 9.74
CA GLU A 131 4.32 9.03 10.48
C GLU A 131 3.31 9.74 11.39
N ARG A 132 3.64 10.95 11.85
CA ARG A 132 2.79 11.79 12.70
C ARG A 132 1.45 12.14 12.04
N HIS A 133 1.39 12.11 10.71
CA HIS A 133 0.29 12.69 9.91
C HIS A 133 -0.42 11.66 8.99
N PHE A 134 -0.28 10.36 9.25
CA PHE A 134 -0.94 9.29 8.47
C PHE A 134 -2.39 9.00 8.87
N GLY A 135 -2.83 9.51 10.02
CA GLY A 135 -4.13 9.18 10.57
C GLY A 135 -5.27 9.59 9.65
N VAL A 136 -6.35 8.82 9.67
CA VAL A 136 -7.61 9.21 9.04
C VAL A 136 -8.49 10.07 9.98
N TRP A 137 -8.11 10.17 11.26
CA TRP A 137 -8.57 11.15 12.24
C TRP A 137 -7.43 12.08 12.66
N ARG A 138 -7.74 13.35 12.93
CA ARG A 138 -6.81 14.30 13.54
C ARG A 138 -6.68 14.03 15.05
N PRO A 139 -5.66 14.59 15.74
CA PRO A 139 -5.44 14.30 17.17
C PRO A 139 -6.57 14.78 18.09
N ASP A 140 -7.37 15.74 17.63
CA ASP A 140 -8.56 16.26 18.33
C ASP A 140 -9.83 15.40 18.12
N GLY A 141 -9.73 14.35 17.30
CA GLY A 141 -10.84 13.45 16.97
C GLY A 141 -11.64 13.87 15.73
N GLU A 142 -11.32 14.99 15.09
CA GLU A 142 -12.00 15.39 13.87
C GLU A 142 -11.61 14.47 12.69
N PRO A 143 -12.58 13.99 11.90
CA PRO A 143 -12.27 13.11 10.78
C PRO A 143 -11.61 13.88 9.63
N LYS A 144 -10.66 13.23 8.96
CA LYS A 144 -10.14 13.66 7.65
C LYS A 144 -11.04 13.12 6.52
N PRO A 145 -10.96 13.67 5.29
CA PRO A 145 -11.67 13.13 4.12
C PRO A 145 -11.46 11.62 3.87
N ALA A 146 -10.29 11.08 4.23
CA ALA A 146 -10.01 9.64 4.15
C ALA A 146 -10.93 8.77 5.03
N ALA A 147 -11.42 9.26 6.17
CA ALA A 147 -12.38 8.51 7.00
C ALA A 147 -13.71 8.29 6.28
N SER A 148 -14.15 9.27 5.47
CA SER A 148 -15.35 9.12 4.63
C SER A 148 -15.14 8.08 3.52
N ALA A 149 -13.95 8.04 2.91
CA ALA A 149 -13.61 7.02 1.92
C ALA A 149 -13.64 5.61 2.53
N LEU A 150 -13.02 5.43 3.69
CA LEU A 150 -13.07 4.16 4.44
C LEU A 150 -14.52 3.71 4.69
N GLY A 151 -15.39 4.64 5.10
CA GLY A 151 -16.82 4.35 5.33
C GLY A 151 -17.56 3.84 4.09
N ARG A 152 -17.23 4.32 2.88
CA ARG A 152 -17.86 3.88 1.62
C ARG A 152 -17.47 2.47 1.17
N TRP A 153 -16.32 1.99 1.64
CA TRP A 153 -15.78 0.68 1.28
C TRP A 153 -16.03 -0.39 2.36
N SER A 154 -16.38 0.04 3.57
CA SER A 154 -16.74 -0.86 4.67
C SER A 154 -17.94 -1.75 4.32
N GLY A 155 -17.86 -3.03 4.69
CA GLY A 155 -18.94 -3.99 4.55
C GLY A 155 -19.23 -4.48 3.12
N ARG A 156 -18.42 -4.08 2.12
CA ARG A 156 -18.56 -4.60 0.76
C ARG A 156 -18.17 -6.07 0.69
N GLU A 157 -18.90 -6.84 -0.10
CA GLU A 157 -18.53 -8.21 -0.41
C GLU A 157 -17.20 -8.25 -1.18
N ARG A 158 -16.37 -9.23 -0.84
CA ARG A 158 -15.08 -9.46 -1.50
C ARG A 158 -15.29 -9.79 -2.98
N ALA A 159 -14.57 -9.10 -3.86
CA ALA A 159 -14.53 -9.48 -5.27
C ALA A 159 -13.73 -10.78 -5.46
N ALA A 160 -14.09 -11.56 -6.48
CA ALA A 160 -13.28 -12.70 -6.89
C ALA A 160 -11.90 -12.21 -7.38
N PRO A 161 -10.80 -12.88 -7.01
CA PRO A 161 -9.49 -12.58 -7.58
C PRO A 161 -9.53 -12.70 -9.11
N PRO A 162 -8.95 -11.74 -9.85
CA PRO A 162 -8.89 -11.83 -11.30
C PRO A 162 -8.10 -13.08 -11.71
N ALA A 163 -8.47 -13.65 -12.86
CA ALA A 163 -7.64 -14.69 -13.49
C ALA A 163 -6.21 -14.15 -13.65
N SER A 164 -5.22 -15.01 -13.44
CA SER A 164 -3.82 -14.58 -13.43
C SER A 164 -3.46 -13.93 -14.78
N ALA A 165 -3.29 -12.61 -14.78
CA ALA A 165 -2.83 -11.84 -15.93
C ALA A 165 -1.33 -12.11 -16.26
N TRP A 166 -0.71 -13.05 -15.55
CA TRP A 166 0.74 -13.24 -15.44
C TRP A 166 1.28 -14.44 -16.18
N SER A 167 0.46 -15.20 -16.94
CA SER A 167 0.91 -16.43 -17.60
C SER A 167 2.17 -16.18 -18.45
N GLY A 168 3.33 -16.49 -17.89
CA GLY A 168 4.66 -16.35 -18.51
C GLY A 168 5.52 -15.15 -18.05
N ASP A 169 4.97 -14.14 -17.37
CA ASP A 169 5.70 -12.88 -17.08
C ASP A 169 6.53 -12.91 -15.78
N LEU A 170 6.08 -13.71 -14.80
CA LEU A 170 6.73 -13.89 -13.49
C LEU A 170 6.98 -15.39 -13.23
N ASP A 171 8.26 -15.76 -13.13
CA ASP A 171 8.71 -17.06 -12.67
C ASP A 171 9.07 -17.00 -11.18
N PRO A 172 8.26 -17.59 -10.27
CA PRO A 172 8.53 -17.57 -8.83
C PRO A 172 9.90 -18.15 -8.46
N ALA A 173 10.41 -19.12 -9.23
CA ALA A 173 11.70 -19.74 -8.93
C ALA A 173 12.90 -18.82 -9.20
N ARG A 174 12.70 -17.77 -10.01
CA ARG A 174 13.74 -16.82 -10.41
C ARG A 174 13.53 -15.41 -9.89
N PHE A 175 12.40 -15.14 -9.23
CA PHE A 175 12.07 -13.81 -8.72
C PHE A 175 13.19 -13.25 -7.84
N TYR A 176 13.75 -14.07 -6.96
CA TYR A 176 14.78 -13.67 -6.01
C TYR A 176 16.20 -13.55 -6.61
N ASP A 177 16.40 -13.88 -7.89
CA ASP A 177 17.68 -13.60 -8.58
C ASP A 177 17.95 -12.08 -8.66
N ALA A 178 16.88 -11.30 -8.85
CA ALA A 178 16.92 -9.85 -9.02
C ALA A 178 15.53 -9.24 -8.68
N PRO A 179 15.12 -9.24 -7.40
CA PRO A 179 13.74 -8.93 -6.98
C PRO A 179 13.31 -7.51 -7.37
N LEU A 180 14.09 -6.49 -7.00
CA LEU A 180 13.79 -5.11 -7.35
C LEU A 180 13.69 -4.89 -8.87
N GLN A 181 14.67 -5.35 -9.63
CA GLN A 181 14.69 -5.19 -11.10
C GLN A 181 13.52 -5.93 -11.75
N THR A 182 13.13 -7.08 -11.20
CA THR A 182 11.95 -7.82 -11.64
C THR A 182 10.68 -7.02 -11.38
N LEU A 183 10.50 -6.43 -10.19
CA LEU A 183 9.36 -5.58 -9.87
C LEU A 183 9.28 -4.35 -10.78
N GLU A 184 10.37 -3.61 -10.94
CA GLU A 184 10.46 -2.42 -11.80
C GLU A 184 10.09 -2.75 -13.25
N ARG A 185 10.67 -3.82 -13.80
CA ARG A 185 10.38 -4.28 -15.16
C ARG A 185 8.91 -4.64 -15.34
N LEU A 186 8.36 -5.42 -14.41
CA LEU A 186 6.97 -5.89 -14.48
C LEU A 186 6.00 -4.72 -14.36
N TYR A 187 6.25 -3.80 -13.43
CA TYR A 187 5.41 -2.63 -13.24
C TYR A 187 5.50 -1.67 -14.44
N GLY A 188 6.72 -1.36 -14.89
CA GLY A 188 6.98 -0.48 -16.04
C GLY A 188 6.44 -1.02 -17.37
N ALA A 189 6.26 -2.34 -17.51
CA ALA A 189 5.55 -2.96 -18.63
C ALA A 189 4.01 -2.76 -18.58
N GLY A 190 3.52 -1.84 -17.75
CA GLY A 190 2.11 -1.48 -17.63
C GLY A 190 1.26 -2.53 -16.94
N LEU A 191 1.86 -3.43 -16.15
CA LEU A 191 1.09 -4.48 -15.48
C LEU A 191 0.20 -3.95 -14.36
N GLY A 192 0.63 -2.88 -13.66
CA GLY A 192 -0.22 -2.15 -12.73
C GLY A 192 -1.49 -1.62 -13.40
N ASP A 193 -1.33 -0.97 -14.55
CA ASP A 193 -2.45 -0.42 -15.33
C ASP A 193 -3.38 -1.51 -15.89
N ARG A 194 -2.82 -2.62 -16.37
CA ARG A 194 -3.61 -3.77 -16.86
C ARG A 194 -4.51 -4.34 -15.77
N LEU A 195 -4.00 -4.47 -14.55
CA LEU A 195 -4.75 -4.96 -13.39
C LEU A 195 -5.79 -3.95 -12.90
N ALA A 196 -5.50 -2.65 -12.98
CA ALA A 196 -6.45 -1.60 -12.62
C ALA A 196 -7.62 -1.49 -13.62
N ARG A 197 -7.37 -1.72 -14.91
CA ARG A 197 -8.38 -1.61 -15.98
C ARG A 197 -9.30 -2.82 -16.10
N SER A 198 -8.93 -4.00 -15.59
CA SER A 198 -9.78 -5.19 -15.67
C SER A 198 -11.04 -5.15 -14.80
N VAL A 199 -11.26 -4.05 -14.05
CA VAL A 199 -12.33 -3.93 -13.04
C VAL A 199 -13.16 -2.64 -13.19
N LEU A 200 -12.89 -1.81 -14.20
CA LEU A 200 -13.75 -0.69 -14.62
C LEU A 200 -14.49 -1.05 -15.90
#